data_AF-A0A645EVI2-F1
#
_entry.id   AF-A0A645EVI2-F1
#
_cell.length_a   1.000
_cell.length_b   1.000
_cell.length_c   1.000
_cell.angle_alpha   90.00
_cell.angle_beta   90.00
_cell.angle_gamma   90.00
#
_symmetry.space_group_name_H-M   'P 1'
#
loop_
_entity.id
_entity.type
_entity.pdbx_description
1 polymer ?
#
loop_
_entity_poly.entity_id
_entity_poly.type
_entity_poly.pdbx_seq_one_letter_code
_entity_poly.pdbx_strand_id
1 'polypeptide(L)'
;MYFGFTRYFAQEQRGSETIKAVQREKPENILVTQFVENLHRENLNIVDIALGINDLKVKDGLKAKDICEKLQLSSSQVSKYTSIGSMPTDLLDRVAPLSNDIDTFYYLSQIYKRSPADVEQLIAQGEKDGELNRVTVRSASDNLKNANGNADNSSDNSGANDGNSDEGTKTKGKKGKNKTEDDDDQTNGDNHSPDDSSDSNDSNDSKTGDDSEANSQRTTGTQATTKNVARIWVSFQEEGQAIEGELIVSPDKKPSDKNSAIVLIDGLLNELPLEELTFVRISY
;
A
#
# COMPACT_ATOMS: atom_id res chain seq x y z
N MET A 1 -7.36 -4.09 21.22
CA MET A 1 -7.35 -5.31 20.40
C MET A 1 -6.52 -5.02 19.16
N TYR A 2 -5.53 -5.84 18.80
CA TYR A 2 -4.64 -5.56 17.65
C TYR A 2 -5.07 -6.28 16.37
N PHE A 3 -5.81 -7.39 16.47
CA PHE A 3 -6.27 -8.24 15.36
C PHE A 3 -7.69 -8.75 15.63
N GLY A 4 -8.41 -9.19 14.59
CA GLY A 4 -9.68 -9.90 14.76
C GLY A 4 -10.88 -9.03 15.13
N PHE A 5 -10.90 -7.77 14.67
CA PHE A 5 -11.99 -6.82 14.92
C PHE A 5 -13.36 -7.40 14.54
N THR A 6 -13.46 -8.09 13.39
CA THR A 6 -14.71 -8.73 12.94
C THR A 6 -15.22 -9.78 13.93
N ARG A 7 -14.33 -10.56 14.56
CA ARG A 7 -14.69 -11.59 15.55
C ARG A 7 -15.12 -10.97 16.87
N TYR A 8 -14.48 -9.88 17.28
CA TYR A 8 -14.89 -9.12 18.45
C TYR A 8 -16.27 -8.51 18.27
N PHE A 9 -16.49 -7.80 17.16
CA PHE A 9 -17.77 -7.19 16.84
C PHE A 9 -18.90 -8.22 16.72
N ALA A 10 -18.65 -9.37 16.09
CA ALA A 10 -19.64 -10.44 16.02
C ALA A 10 -19.98 -11.04 17.39
N GLN A 11 -19.03 -11.09 18.32
CA GLN A 11 -19.30 -11.57 19.69
C GLN A 11 -20.04 -10.53 20.54
N GLU A 12 -19.72 -9.25 20.34
CA GLU A 12 -20.42 -8.12 20.95
C GLU A 12 -21.89 -8.07 20.49
N GLN A 13 -22.16 -8.21 19.18
CA GLN A 13 -23.53 -8.31 18.67
C GLN A 13 -24.31 -9.52 19.21
N ARG A 14 -23.61 -10.61 19.55
CA ARG A 14 -24.23 -11.80 20.17
C ARG A 14 -24.41 -11.65 21.68
N GLY A 15 -24.06 -10.49 22.26
CA GLY A 15 -24.15 -10.23 23.70
C GLY A 15 -23.25 -11.13 24.53
N SER A 16 -22.18 -11.69 23.95
CA SER A 16 -21.27 -12.56 24.70
C SER A 16 -20.43 -11.73 25.67
N GLU A 17 -20.53 -12.07 26.96
CA GLU A 17 -19.77 -11.41 28.03
C GLU A 17 -18.26 -11.69 27.97
N THR A 18 -17.84 -12.75 27.26
CA THR A 18 -16.43 -13.14 27.17
C THR A 18 -16.02 -13.51 25.74
N ILE A 19 -14.77 -13.18 25.40
CA ILE A 19 -14.13 -13.57 24.14
C ILE A 19 -12.79 -14.25 24.43
N LYS A 20 -12.55 -15.41 23.82
CA LYS A 20 -11.24 -16.05 23.86
C LYS A 20 -10.25 -15.21 23.07
N ALA A 21 -9.19 -14.76 23.74
CA ALA A 21 -8.11 -13.97 23.15
C ALA A 21 -6.75 -14.58 23.48
N VAL A 22 -5.76 -14.29 22.64
CA VAL A 22 -4.35 -14.61 22.90
C VAL A 22 -3.66 -13.31 23.29
N GLN A 23 -3.09 -13.26 24.49
CA GLN A 23 -2.24 -12.15 24.88
C GLN A 23 -0.90 -12.27 24.16
N ARG A 24 -0.54 -11.22 23.43
CA ARG A 24 0.75 -11.10 22.74
C ARG A 24 1.35 -9.75 23.08
N GLU A 25 2.67 -9.67 22.99
CA GLU A 25 3.36 -8.39 23.02
C GLU A 25 2.87 -7.49 21.89
N LYS A 26 2.83 -6.19 22.16
CA LYS A 26 2.40 -5.19 21.20
C LYS A 26 3.38 -5.20 20.02
N PRO A 27 2.93 -5.40 18.78
CA PRO A 27 3.81 -5.26 17.61
C PRO A 27 4.42 -3.86 17.56
N GLU A 28 5.68 -3.74 17.15
CA GLU A 28 6.35 -2.45 16.98
C GLU A 28 5.56 -1.52 16.05
N ASN A 29 4.99 -2.06 14.97
CA ASN A 29 4.09 -1.35 14.07
C ASN A 29 2.77 -2.12 13.90
N ILE A 30 1.76 -1.70 14.67
CA ILE A 30 0.42 -2.28 14.65
C ILE A 30 -0.23 -2.14 13.27
N LEU A 31 -0.04 -1.00 12.60
CA LEU A 31 -0.65 -0.71 11.30
C LEU A 31 -0.12 -1.63 10.21
N VAL A 32 1.20 -1.81 10.13
CA VAL A 32 1.83 -2.80 9.23
C VAL A 32 1.27 -4.18 9.49
N THR A 33 1.16 -4.59 10.76
CA THR A 33 0.74 -5.96 11.08
C THR A 33 -0.73 -6.19 10.78
N GLN A 34 -1.60 -5.20 11.02
CA GLN A 34 -3.02 -5.23 10.62
C GLN A 34 -3.18 -5.22 9.11
N PHE A 35 -2.39 -4.41 8.40
CA PHE A 35 -2.41 -4.36 6.95
C PHE A 35 -1.95 -5.68 6.34
N VAL A 36 -0.92 -6.33 6.89
CA VAL A 36 -0.49 -7.69 6.49
C VAL A 36 -1.58 -8.73 6.74
N GLU A 37 -2.30 -8.66 7.87
CA GLU A 37 -3.44 -9.55 8.14
C GLU A 37 -4.51 -9.36 7.06
N ASN A 38 -4.86 -8.11 6.75
CA ASN A 38 -5.90 -7.78 5.79
C ASN A 38 -5.50 -8.09 4.34
N LEU A 39 -4.25 -7.82 3.95
CA LEU A 39 -3.73 -8.04 2.60
C LEU A 39 -3.88 -9.50 2.14
N HIS A 40 -3.79 -10.46 3.07
CA HIS A 40 -3.97 -11.89 2.78
C HIS A 40 -5.44 -12.36 2.84
N ARG A 41 -6.40 -11.47 3.14
CA ARG A 41 -7.84 -11.80 3.05
C ARG A 41 -8.27 -11.72 1.59
N GLU A 42 -9.09 -12.66 1.15
CA GLU A 42 -9.45 -12.88 -0.26
C GLU A 42 -10.14 -11.69 -0.98
N ASN A 43 -10.46 -10.58 -0.29
CA ASN A 43 -11.34 -9.52 -0.80
C ASN A 43 -10.81 -8.07 -0.63
N LEU A 44 -9.50 -7.83 -0.49
CA LEU A 44 -9.02 -6.44 -0.41
C LEU A 44 -9.08 -5.74 -1.79
N ASN A 45 -9.71 -4.56 -1.83
CA ASN A 45 -9.79 -3.74 -3.05
C ASN A 45 -8.38 -3.22 -3.42
N ILE A 46 -8.09 -3.14 -4.73
CA ILE A 46 -6.83 -2.61 -5.27
C ILE A 46 -6.50 -1.23 -4.70
N VAL A 47 -7.52 -0.38 -4.53
CA VAL A 47 -7.37 0.96 -3.96
C VAL A 47 -6.89 0.90 -2.51
N ASP A 48 -7.50 0.06 -1.68
CA ASP A 48 -7.11 -0.10 -0.28
C ASP A 48 -5.66 -0.60 -0.16
N ILE A 49 -5.28 -1.56 -1.01
CA ILE A 49 -3.91 -2.08 -1.06
C ILE A 49 -2.93 -0.98 -1.46
N ALA A 50 -3.28 -0.19 -2.49
CA ALA A 50 -2.45 0.89 -3.00
C ALA A 50 -2.22 1.99 -1.97
N LEU A 51 -3.30 2.44 -1.30
CA LEU A 51 -3.25 3.45 -0.25
C LEU A 51 -2.45 2.96 0.95
N GLY A 52 -2.69 1.72 1.41
CA GLY A 52 -1.94 1.15 2.53
C GLY A 52 -0.45 1.02 2.22
N ILE A 53 -0.07 0.55 1.03
CA ILE A 53 1.34 0.47 0.61
C ILE A 53 1.97 1.86 0.50
N ASN A 54 1.24 2.85 -0.02
CA ASN A 54 1.74 4.21 -0.11
C ASN A 54 1.94 4.84 1.28
N ASP A 55 1.04 4.56 2.22
CA ASP A 55 1.16 5.00 3.61
C ASP A 55 2.40 4.39 4.30
N LEU A 56 2.65 3.09 4.11
CA LEU A 56 3.87 2.46 4.63
C LEU A 56 5.14 3.13 4.10
N LYS A 57 5.12 3.58 2.84
CA LYS A 57 6.26 4.27 2.24
C LYS A 57 6.39 5.72 2.71
N VAL A 58 5.30 6.48 2.70
CA VAL A 58 5.31 7.94 2.89
C VAL A 58 5.23 8.32 4.37
N LYS A 59 4.34 7.68 5.14
CA LYS A 59 4.09 7.99 6.55
C LYS A 59 5.04 7.24 7.47
N ASP A 60 5.24 5.96 7.22
CA ASP A 60 6.11 5.11 8.06
C ASP A 60 7.57 5.08 7.57
N GLY A 61 7.85 5.63 6.37
CA GLY A 61 9.20 5.77 5.84
C GLY A 61 9.87 4.45 5.44
N LEU A 62 9.10 3.36 5.26
CA LEU A 62 9.67 2.07 4.87
C LEU A 62 10.24 2.11 3.45
N LYS A 63 11.39 1.46 3.25
CA LYS A 63 11.96 1.30 1.92
C LYS A 63 11.18 0.25 1.15
N ALA A 64 11.16 0.37 -0.19
CA ALA A 64 10.46 -0.57 -1.05
C ALA A 64 10.89 -2.04 -0.82
N LYS A 65 12.17 -2.27 -0.50
CA LYS A 65 12.69 -3.61 -0.15
C LYS A 65 12.02 -4.17 1.11
N ASP A 66 11.94 -3.36 2.17
CA ASP A 66 11.34 -3.75 3.44
C ASP A 66 9.83 -4.03 3.28
N ILE A 67 9.15 -3.27 2.42
CA ILE A 67 7.74 -3.48 2.07
C ILE A 67 7.55 -4.81 1.32
N CYS A 68 8.42 -5.12 0.35
CA CYS A 68 8.38 -6.40 -0.36
C CYS A 68 8.50 -7.57 0.61
N GLU A 69 9.46 -7.52 1.53
CA GLU A 69 9.71 -8.58 2.52
C GLU A 69 8.54 -8.71 3.51
N LYS A 70 8.04 -7.60 4.05
CA LYS A 70 6.96 -7.59 5.06
C LYS A 70 5.61 -8.03 4.48
N LEU A 71 5.32 -7.64 3.24
CA LEU A 71 4.04 -7.93 2.58
C LEU A 71 4.08 -9.15 1.67
N GLN A 72 5.25 -9.78 1.49
CA GLN A 72 5.47 -10.89 0.54
C GLN A 72 5.05 -10.56 -0.90
N LEU A 73 5.21 -9.30 -1.30
CA LEU A 73 4.90 -8.81 -2.63
C LEU A 73 6.16 -8.67 -3.48
N SER A 74 6.04 -8.87 -4.78
CA SER A 74 7.14 -8.59 -5.71
C SER A 74 7.45 -7.09 -5.78
N SER A 75 8.71 -6.75 -6.09
CA SER A 75 9.14 -5.35 -6.33
C SER A 75 8.29 -4.65 -7.39
N SER A 76 7.89 -5.38 -8.44
CA SER A 76 6.99 -4.88 -9.47
C SER A 76 5.61 -4.50 -8.90
N GLN A 77 5.00 -5.35 -8.07
CA GLN A 77 3.71 -5.05 -7.43
C GLN A 77 3.81 -3.87 -6.47
N VAL A 78 4.84 -3.84 -5.61
CA VAL A 78 5.05 -2.70 -4.68
C VAL A 78 5.21 -1.40 -5.46
N SER A 79 5.94 -1.40 -6.57
CA SER A 79 6.09 -0.24 -7.45
C SER A 79 4.75 0.20 -8.05
N LYS A 80 3.93 -0.73 -8.56
CA LYS A 80 2.60 -0.42 -9.10
C LYS A 80 1.70 0.18 -8.03
N TYR A 81 1.54 -0.50 -6.89
CA TYR A 81 0.68 -0.03 -5.80
C TYR A 81 1.13 1.32 -5.25
N THR A 82 2.42 1.55 -5.11
CA THR A 82 2.96 2.86 -4.71
C THR A 82 2.60 3.94 -5.73
N SER A 83 2.69 3.64 -7.03
CA SER A 83 2.33 4.61 -8.08
C SER A 83 0.84 4.92 -8.05
N ILE A 84 -0.01 3.89 -7.84
CA ILE A 84 -1.46 4.03 -7.75
C ILE A 84 -1.85 4.85 -6.52
N GLY A 85 -1.34 4.50 -5.34
CA GLY A 85 -1.68 5.15 -4.07
C GLY A 85 -1.16 6.58 -3.94
N SER A 86 -0.34 7.04 -4.89
CA SER A 86 0.08 8.45 -4.98
C SER A 86 -0.93 9.35 -5.70
N MET A 87 -1.95 8.78 -6.36
CA MET A 87 -3.04 9.55 -6.96
C MET A 87 -4.02 10.05 -5.88
N PRO A 88 -4.77 11.14 -6.14
CA PRO A 88 -5.82 11.61 -5.24
C PRO A 88 -6.87 10.52 -4.97
N THR A 89 -7.35 10.45 -3.73
CA THR A 89 -8.37 9.48 -3.29
C THR A 89 -9.66 9.63 -4.09
N ASP A 90 -10.13 10.86 -4.29
CA ASP A 90 -11.38 11.14 -5.01
C ASP A 90 -11.35 10.60 -6.45
N LEU A 91 -10.16 10.56 -7.06
CA LEU A 91 -9.95 9.99 -8.39
C LEU A 91 -9.98 8.45 -8.32
N LEU A 92 -9.32 7.85 -7.34
CA LEU A 92 -9.31 6.41 -7.13
C LEU A 92 -10.70 5.86 -6.84
N ASP A 93 -11.51 6.58 -6.06
CA ASP A 93 -12.88 6.21 -5.71
C ASP A 93 -13.80 6.19 -6.94
N ARG A 94 -13.58 7.10 -7.90
CA ARG A 94 -14.29 7.09 -9.19
C ARG A 94 -13.85 5.95 -10.11
N VAL A 95 -12.60 5.51 -10.03
CA VAL A 95 -12.07 4.42 -10.87
C VAL A 95 -12.42 3.03 -10.32
N ALA A 96 -12.48 2.87 -9.00
CA ALA A 96 -12.80 1.61 -8.31
C ALA A 96 -14.05 0.88 -8.85
N PRO A 97 -15.19 1.53 -9.12
CA PRO A 97 -16.36 0.87 -9.69
C PRO A 97 -16.21 0.53 -11.19
N LEU A 98 -15.29 1.16 -11.91
CA LEU A 98 -15.14 1.03 -13.37
C LEU A 98 -14.14 -0.07 -13.78
N SER A 99 -13.23 -0.44 -12.89
CA SER A 99 -12.21 -1.45 -13.17
C SER A 99 -11.70 -2.12 -11.90
N ASN A 100 -11.43 -3.42 -11.99
CA ASN A 100 -10.73 -4.20 -10.96
C ASN A 100 -9.39 -4.74 -11.48
N ASP A 101 -8.78 -4.08 -12.47
CA ASP A 101 -7.52 -4.48 -13.07
C ASP A 101 -6.38 -3.55 -12.63
N ILE A 102 -5.41 -4.07 -11.88
CA ILE A 102 -4.26 -3.31 -11.35
C ILE A 102 -3.47 -2.59 -12.44
N ASP A 103 -3.39 -3.17 -13.65
CA ASP A 103 -2.67 -2.54 -14.75
C ASP A 103 -3.39 -1.29 -15.24
N THR A 104 -4.72 -1.28 -15.27
CA THR A 104 -5.54 -0.11 -15.61
C THR A 104 -5.25 1.04 -14.64
N PHE A 105 -5.30 0.80 -13.33
CA PHE A 105 -4.92 1.80 -12.32
C PHE A 105 -3.47 2.27 -12.50
N TYR A 106 -2.56 1.32 -12.78
CA TYR A 106 -1.16 1.66 -12.97
C TYR A 106 -0.94 2.57 -14.18
N TYR A 107 -1.55 2.28 -15.33
CA TYR A 107 -1.46 3.15 -16.51
C TYR A 107 -2.07 4.53 -16.25
N LEU A 108 -3.22 4.61 -15.56
CA LEU A 108 -3.78 5.90 -15.13
C LEU A 108 -2.78 6.69 -14.28
N SER A 109 -2.09 6.05 -13.34
CA SER A 109 -1.08 6.73 -12.52
C SER A 109 0.10 7.28 -13.32
N GLN A 110 0.46 6.63 -14.44
CA GLN A 110 1.51 7.11 -15.34
C GLN A 110 1.05 8.31 -16.17
N ILE A 111 -0.22 8.31 -16.61
CA ILE A 111 -0.83 9.43 -17.32
C ILE A 111 -0.99 10.61 -16.35
N TYR A 112 -1.53 10.38 -15.15
CA TYR A 112 -1.80 11.40 -14.14
C TYR A 112 -0.56 12.24 -13.79
N LYS A 113 0.60 11.59 -13.65
CA LYS A 113 1.90 12.25 -13.39
C LYS A 113 2.29 13.28 -14.46
N ARG A 114 1.74 13.18 -15.67
CA ARG A 114 2.10 14.00 -16.83
C ARG A 114 0.95 14.92 -17.24
N SER A 115 -0.27 14.41 -17.19
CA SER A 115 -1.49 15.10 -17.59
C SER A 115 -2.67 14.61 -16.74
N PRO A 116 -2.96 15.31 -15.62
CA PRO A 116 -4.16 15.05 -14.84
C PRO A 116 -5.45 15.23 -15.65
N ALA A 117 -5.47 16.19 -16.58
CA ALA A 117 -6.63 16.48 -17.42
C ALA A 117 -7.01 15.30 -18.34
N ASP A 118 -6.04 14.59 -18.90
CA ASP A 118 -6.32 13.43 -19.76
C ASP A 118 -6.89 12.26 -18.94
N VAL A 119 -6.46 12.12 -17.67
CA VAL A 119 -7.05 11.13 -16.76
C VAL A 119 -8.51 11.46 -16.47
N GLU A 120 -8.84 12.72 -16.20
CA GLU A 120 -10.22 13.15 -15.99
C GLU A 120 -11.12 12.84 -17.20
N GLN A 121 -10.61 13.05 -18.42
CA GLN A 121 -11.35 12.71 -19.64
C GLN A 121 -11.56 11.20 -19.79
N LEU A 122 -10.54 10.38 -19.49
CA LEU A 122 -10.64 8.93 -19.54
C LEU A 122 -11.64 8.40 -18.50
N ILE A 123 -11.64 8.95 -17.29
CA ILE A 123 -12.59 8.56 -16.24
C ILE A 123 -14.01 8.98 -16.65
N ALA A 124 -14.21 10.22 -17.09
CA ALA A 124 -15.51 10.69 -17.54
C ALA A 124 -16.06 9.88 -18.73
N GLN A 125 -15.18 9.37 -19.60
CA GLN A 125 -15.59 8.47 -20.68
C GLN A 125 -15.95 7.07 -20.13
N GLY A 126 -15.14 6.51 -19.23
CA GLY A 126 -15.44 5.24 -18.57
C GLY A 126 -16.73 5.26 -17.74
N GLU A 127 -17.03 6.39 -17.08
CA GLU A 127 -18.30 6.60 -16.36
C GLU A 127 -19.51 6.56 -17.31
N LYS A 128 -19.37 7.06 -18.54
CA LYS A 128 -20.43 6.98 -19.56
C LYS A 128 -20.58 5.57 -20.13
N ASP A 129 -19.46 4.89 -20.33
CA ASP A 129 -19.41 3.55 -20.93
C ASP A 129 -19.74 2.45 -19.89
N GLY A 130 -19.68 2.77 -18.60
CA GLY A 130 -19.91 1.87 -17.47
C GLY A 130 -18.70 0.97 -17.14
N GLU A 131 -17.60 1.11 -17.87
CA GLU A 131 -16.37 0.35 -17.67
C GLU A 131 -15.14 1.15 -18.11
N LEU A 132 -13.99 0.86 -17.51
CA LEU A 132 -12.71 1.40 -17.95
C LEU A 132 -11.76 0.29 -18.41
N ASN A 133 -11.56 0.21 -19.73
CA ASN A 133 -10.81 -0.87 -20.35
C ASN A 133 -9.29 -0.61 -20.37
N ARG A 134 -8.52 -1.61 -19.93
CA ARG A 134 -7.04 -1.60 -19.93
C ARG A 134 -6.44 -1.21 -21.28
N VAL A 135 -7.01 -1.67 -22.39
CA VAL A 135 -6.48 -1.40 -23.74
C VAL A 135 -6.51 0.10 -24.04
N THR A 136 -7.64 0.75 -23.78
CA THR A 136 -7.85 2.19 -24.01
C THR A 136 -6.87 3.02 -23.17
N VAL A 137 -6.79 2.72 -21.87
CA VAL A 137 -5.91 3.45 -20.94
C VAL A 137 -4.43 3.22 -21.29
N ARG A 138 -4.06 1.99 -21.67
CA ARG A 138 -2.69 1.69 -22.10
C ARG A 138 -2.32 2.48 -23.36
N SER A 139 -3.18 2.49 -24.37
CA SER A 139 -2.95 3.25 -25.60
C SER A 139 -2.79 4.75 -25.32
N ALA A 140 -3.59 5.31 -24.42
CA ALA A 140 -3.43 6.71 -23.99
C ALA A 140 -2.08 6.95 -23.31
N SER A 141 -1.66 6.07 -22.39
CA SER A 141 -0.33 6.12 -21.75
C SER A 141 0.81 6.07 -22.77
N ASP A 142 0.73 5.17 -23.76
CA ASP A 142 1.78 4.99 -24.75
C ASP A 142 1.86 6.17 -25.73
N ASN A 143 0.72 6.73 -26.16
CA ASN A 143 0.67 7.95 -26.97
C ASN A 143 1.33 9.13 -26.25
N LEU A 144 1.08 9.27 -24.94
CA LEU A 144 1.62 10.36 -24.13
C LEU A 144 3.14 10.20 -23.90
N LYS A 145 3.65 8.96 -23.86
CA LYS A 145 5.11 8.70 -23.89
C LYS A 145 5.74 9.11 -25.21
N ASN A 146 5.11 8.75 -26.33
CA ASN A 146 5.62 9.02 -27.67
C ASN A 146 5.60 10.52 -28.02
N ALA A 147 4.54 11.23 -27.61
CA ALA A 147 4.42 12.68 -27.81
C ALA A 147 5.56 13.45 -27.10
N ASN A 148 5.94 13.03 -25.89
CA ASN A 148 7.05 13.65 -25.16
C ASN A 148 8.44 13.20 -25.67
N GLY A 149 8.58 11.99 -26.21
CA GLY A 149 9.84 11.50 -26.76
C GLY A 149 10.24 12.14 -28.09
N ASN A 150 9.28 12.73 -28.82
CA ASN A 150 9.51 13.33 -30.13
C ASN A 150 9.86 14.83 -30.08
N ALA A 151 9.91 15.43 -28.88
CA ALA A 151 10.31 16.83 -28.70
C ALA A 151 11.84 17.03 -28.53
N ASP A 152 12.62 15.94 -28.45
CA ASP A 152 14.05 16.00 -28.08
C ASP A 152 15.00 15.37 -29.12
N ASN A 153 14.54 15.16 -30.36
CA ASN A 153 15.40 14.78 -31.48
C ASN A 153 14.99 15.51 -32.77
N SER A 154 15.27 16.81 -32.80
CA SER A 154 15.51 17.53 -34.05
C SER A 154 16.98 17.94 -34.08
N SER A 155 17.84 17.01 -34.50
CA SER A 155 19.03 17.35 -35.25
C SER A 155 19.19 16.34 -36.37
N ASP A 156 18.99 16.84 -37.60
CA ASP A 156 19.56 16.39 -38.85
C ASP A 156 20.08 14.95 -38.94
N ASN A 157 19.39 14.15 -39.77
CA ASN A 157 20.07 13.68 -40.96
C ASN A 157 19.08 13.44 -42.10
N SER A 158 19.06 14.38 -43.05
CA SER A 158 18.54 14.17 -44.39
C SER A 158 19.41 13.15 -45.13
N GLY A 159 18.87 11.96 -45.37
CA GLY A 159 19.50 10.94 -46.21
C GLY A 159 18.45 10.26 -47.08
N ALA A 160 18.23 10.83 -48.26
CA ALA A 160 17.38 10.28 -49.31
C ALA A 160 17.96 8.96 -49.87
N ASN A 161 17.10 7.96 -50.06
CA ASN A 161 17.06 7.02 -51.19
C ASN A 161 15.81 6.13 -50.99
N ASP A 162 14.70 6.33 -51.69
CA ASP A 162 14.38 5.96 -53.08
C ASP A 162 14.39 4.44 -53.38
N GLY A 163 13.21 3.97 -53.82
CA GLY A 163 12.94 2.80 -54.66
C GLY A 163 13.32 1.39 -54.19
N ASN A 164 12.33 0.55 -53.87
CA ASN A 164 11.77 -0.43 -54.84
C ASN A 164 11.09 -1.63 -54.14
N SER A 165 10.07 -2.12 -54.84
CA SER A 165 9.06 -3.12 -54.48
C SER A 165 9.53 -4.58 -54.52
N ASP A 166 8.76 -5.39 -53.80
CA ASP A 166 8.16 -6.68 -54.22
C ASP A 166 8.75 -8.04 -53.79
N GLU A 167 7.79 -8.87 -53.39
CA GLU A 167 7.66 -10.30 -53.13
C GLU A 167 8.87 -11.22 -52.84
N GLY A 168 8.76 -11.90 -51.70
CA GLY A 168 8.67 -13.36 -51.71
C GLY A 168 9.89 -14.17 -51.25
N THR A 169 9.64 -14.96 -50.21
CA THR A 169 10.09 -16.35 -49.98
C THR A 169 11.05 -16.60 -48.81
N LYS A 170 10.56 -17.48 -47.92
CA LYS A 170 11.23 -18.07 -46.75
C LYS A 170 12.58 -18.70 -47.12
N THR A 171 13.57 -18.57 -46.25
CA THR A 171 14.37 -19.71 -45.76
C THR A 171 15.14 -19.36 -44.48
N LYS A 172 15.07 -20.30 -43.54
CA LYS A 172 15.83 -20.39 -42.29
C LYS A 172 17.34 -20.49 -42.57
N GLY A 173 18.15 -19.97 -41.64
CA GLY A 173 19.53 -20.42 -41.47
C GLY A 173 20.43 -19.42 -40.72
N LYS A 174 20.25 -19.29 -39.40
CA LYS A 174 21.24 -18.65 -38.51
C LYS A 174 22.34 -19.68 -38.21
N LYS A 175 23.59 -19.26 -38.40
CA LYS A 175 24.82 -20.05 -38.33
C LYS A 175 25.43 -19.94 -36.93
N GLY A 176 25.73 -21.12 -36.34
CA GLY A 176 26.80 -21.41 -35.38
C GLY A 176 26.68 -20.79 -33.98
N LYS A 177 27.22 -21.35 -32.90
CA LYS A 177 28.09 -22.49 -32.54
C LYS A 177 28.29 -22.26 -31.01
N ASN A 178 28.49 -23.17 -30.07
CA ASN A 178 28.81 -24.60 -30.02
C ASN A 178 28.70 -25.01 -28.52
N LYS A 179 28.14 -26.21 -28.24
CA LYS A 179 28.70 -27.34 -27.43
C LYS A 179 28.99 -27.09 -25.92
N THR A 180 28.65 -27.96 -24.97
CA THR A 180 28.33 -29.41 -24.97
C THR A 180 27.67 -29.73 -23.62
N GLU A 181 26.59 -30.50 -23.60
CA GLU A 181 26.27 -31.47 -22.54
C GLU A 181 25.61 -32.65 -23.28
N ASP A 182 26.17 -33.85 -23.10
CA ASP A 182 25.59 -35.11 -23.58
C ASP A 182 24.92 -35.83 -22.39
N ASP A 183 23.91 -36.57 -22.79
CA ASP A 183 22.80 -37.18 -22.05
C ASP A 183 23.13 -38.35 -21.09
N ASP A 184 22.17 -38.49 -20.19
CA ASP A 184 21.46 -39.71 -19.77
C ASP A 184 22.09 -40.80 -18.87
N ASP A 185 21.23 -41.13 -17.90
CA ASP A 185 20.80 -42.46 -17.47
C ASP A 185 21.31 -43.03 -16.12
N GLN A 186 20.34 -43.05 -15.20
CA GLN A 186 19.94 -44.17 -14.35
C GLN A 186 20.77 -44.65 -13.13
N THR A 187 19.99 -44.72 -12.04
CA THR A 187 19.84 -45.80 -11.05
C THR A 187 20.63 -45.77 -9.74
N ASN A 188 19.80 -45.98 -8.69
CA ASN A 188 20.04 -46.67 -7.42
C ASN A 188 20.86 -45.97 -6.33
N GLY A 189 20.32 -46.00 -5.11
CA GLY A 189 21.15 -45.98 -3.90
C GLY A 189 20.50 -45.38 -2.67
N ASP A 190 19.73 -46.21 -1.96
CA ASP A 190 19.27 -46.06 -0.59
C ASP A 190 20.31 -45.55 0.44
N ASN A 191 19.77 -44.91 1.49
CA ASN A 191 20.18 -44.95 2.91
C ASN A 191 21.61 -44.59 3.32
N HIS A 192 21.76 -43.61 4.20
CA HIS A 192 21.70 -43.80 5.67
C HIS A 192 22.49 -42.70 6.39
N SER A 193 21.98 -42.22 7.52
CA SER A 193 22.76 -41.47 8.52
C SER A 193 23.97 -42.29 9.00
N PRO A 194 24.94 -41.62 9.63
CA PRO A 194 24.96 -41.77 11.09
C PRO A 194 25.24 -40.47 11.85
N ASP A 195 24.55 -40.44 13.00
CA ASP A 195 24.87 -39.78 14.26
C ASP A 195 26.34 -40.01 14.68
N ASP A 196 27.00 -39.05 15.34
CA ASP A 196 27.57 -39.26 16.69
C ASP A 196 28.33 -38.02 17.24
N SER A 197 28.04 -37.75 18.52
CA SER A 197 28.86 -37.22 19.64
C SER A 197 29.75 -35.97 19.49
N SER A 198 29.46 -34.92 20.28
CA SER A 198 30.02 -34.57 21.63
C SER A 198 31.21 -33.60 21.49
N ASP A 199 31.57 -32.70 22.39
CA ASP A 199 31.29 -32.53 23.81
C ASP A 199 31.69 -31.08 24.22
N SER A 200 30.92 -30.53 25.15
CA SER A 200 31.22 -29.63 26.28
C SER A 200 32.26 -28.47 26.31
N ASN A 201 31.86 -27.47 27.14
CA ASN A 201 32.63 -26.58 28.04
C ASN A 201 33.40 -25.38 27.43
N ASP A 202 33.54 -24.21 28.06
CA ASP A 202 33.22 -23.75 29.41
C ASP A 202 33.05 -22.21 29.42
N SER A 203 32.37 -21.78 30.47
CA SER A 203 32.17 -20.45 31.05
C SER A 203 33.38 -19.52 31.03
N ASN A 204 33.13 -18.20 30.98
CA ASN A 204 33.74 -17.35 32.00
C ASN A 204 32.95 -16.09 32.35
N ASP A 205 33.10 -15.76 33.63
CA ASP A 205 32.28 -14.96 34.50
C ASP A 205 32.75 -13.49 34.60
N SER A 206 31.83 -12.71 35.16
CA SER A 206 31.80 -11.34 35.64
C SER A 206 33.10 -10.61 36.04
N LYS A 207 33.01 -9.27 35.96
CA LYS A 207 33.61 -8.38 36.96
C LYS A 207 32.72 -7.16 37.20
N THR A 208 32.27 -7.05 38.44
CA THR A 208 31.70 -5.88 39.12
C THR A 208 32.78 -4.84 39.44
N GLY A 209 32.36 -3.57 39.54
CA GLY A 209 33.18 -2.45 40.01
C GLY A 209 32.34 -1.18 40.14
N ASP A 210 32.48 -0.54 41.29
CA ASP A 210 31.54 0.34 42.00
C ASP A 210 31.74 1.85 41.77
N ASP A 211 30.74 2.63 42.20
CA ASP A 211 30.72 4.04 42.62
C ASP A 211 31.14 5.19 41.68
N SER A 212 30.21 6.11 41.41
CA SER A 212 30.23 7.47 42.02
C SER A 212 29.13 8.41 41.49
N GLU A 213 28.47 9.08 42.44
CA GLU A 213 27.56 10.20 42.23
C GLU A 213 28.27 11.39 41.57
N ALA A 214 27.66 11.96 40.52
CA ALA A 214 27.90 13.34 40.12
C ALA A 214 26.62 13.94 39.53
N ASN A 215 25.97 14.75 40.35
CA ASN A 215 24.93 15.70 39.98
C ASN A 215 25.42 16.61 38.83
N SER A 216 24.71 16.58 37.70
CA SER A 216 24.78 17.65 36.70
C SER A 216 23.44 17.79 36.01
N GLN A 217 22.65 18.75 36.50
CA GLN A 217 21.55 19.36 35.79
C GLN A 217 22.03 19.78 34.39
N ARG A 218 21.62 19.02 33.37
CA ARG A 218 21.68 19.47 31.98
C ARG A 218 20.27 19.41 31.42
N THR A 219 19.66 20.57 31.36
CA THR A 219 18.42 20.86 30.65
C THR A 219 18.56 20.45 29.19
N THR A 220 18.12 19.23 28.86
CA THR A 220 17.86 18.87 27.46
C THR A 220 16.47 19.36 27.13
N GLY A 221 16.42 20.50 26.44
CA GLY A 221 15.23 20.87 25.67
C GLY A 221 14.99 19.79 24.63
N THR A 222 14.17 18.81 24.98
CA THR A 222 13.58 17.88 24.02
C THR A 222 12.62 18.72 23.19
N GLN A 223 13.05 19.11 21.99
CA GLN A 223 12.12 19.56 20.96
C GLN A 223 11.09 18.45 20.81
N ALA A 224 9.88 18.73 21.27
CA ALA A 224 8.73 17.87 21.09
C ALA A 224 8.54 17.68 19.59
N THR A 225 8.90 16.51 19.08
CA THR A 225 8.43 16.05 17.79
C THR A 225 6.92 15.89 17.94
N THR A 226 6.18 16.88 17.46
CA THR A 226 4.73 16.81 17.31
C THR A 226 4.45 15.60 16.43
N LYS A 227 4.07 14.48 17.07
CA LYS A 227 3.50 13.32 16.40
C LYS A 227 2.33 13.84 15.56
N ASN A 228 2.35 13.61 14.25
CA ASN A 228 1.18 13.82 13.40
C ASN A 228 0.04 12.98 13.97
N VAL A 229 -0.90 13.62 14.67
CA VAL A 229 -2.05 12.95 15.25
C VAL A 229 -3.07 12.84 14.14
N ALA A 230 -3.41 11.62 13.75
CA ALA A 230 -4.44 11.37 12.75
C ALA A 230 -5.77 12.00 13.21
N ARG A 231 -6.34 12.87 12.37
CA ARG A 231 -7.63 13.55 12.56
C ARG A 231 -8.67 12.87 11.67
N ILE A 232 -9.74 12.36 12.27
CA ILE A 232 -10.80 11.63 11.59
C ILE A 232 -11.93 12.61 11.26
N TRP A 233 -12.38 12.64 10.02
CA TRP A 233 -13.50 13.47 9.57
C TRP A 233 -14.73 12.60 9.34
N VAL A 234 -15.86 13.06 9.86
CA VAL A 234 -17.18 12.43 9.74
C VAL A 234 -18.18 13.45 9.21
N SER A 235 -19.26 12.97 8.60
CA SER A 235 -20.37 13.81 8.14
C SER A 235 -21.71 13.29 8.65
N PHE A 236 -22.66 14.20 8.87
CA PHE A 236 -24.06 13.87 9.19
C PHE A 236 -25.00 14.77 8.39
N GLN A 237 -26.28 14.43 8.36
CA GLN A 237 -27.31 15.19 7.67
C GLN A 237 -28.04 16.11 8.64
N GLU A 238 -27.97 17.42 8.42
CA GLU A 238 -28.76 18.41 9.14
C GLU A 238 -29.53 19.24 8.11
N GLU A 239 -30.85 19.33 8.26
CA GLU A 239 -31.74 20.04 7.32
C GLU A 239 -31.57 19.65 5.84
N GLY A 240 -31.13 18.40 5.57
CA GLY A 240 -30.89 17.88 4.22
C GLY A 240 -29.56 18.31 3.59
N GLN A 241 -28.65 18.90 4.37
CA GLN A 241 -27.28 19.19 3.99
C GLN A 241 -26.30 18.31 4.76
N ALA A 242 -25.27 17.85 4.06
CA ALA A 242 -24.17 17.12 4.69
C ALA A 242 -23.24 18.12 5.39
N ILE A 243 -23.12 18.01 6.71
CA ILE A 243 -22.21 18.79 7.53
C ILE A 243 -21.04 17.89 7.93
N GLU A 244 -19.82 18.37 7.71
CA GLU A 244 -18.59 17.68 8.12
C GLU A 244 -18.08 18.21 9.46
N GLY A 245 -17.48 17.33 10.25
CA GLY A 245 -16.77 17.68 11.47
C GLY A 245 -15.65 16.71 11.80
N GLU A 246 -14.78 17.11 12.71
CA GLU A 246 -13.69 16.28 13.20
C GLU A 246 -14.15 15.44 14.38
N LEU A 247 -14.02 14.12 14.27
CA LEU A 247 -14.29 13.19 15.36
C LEU A 247 -13.21 13.30 16.44
N ILE A 248 -13.62 13.66 17.65
CA ILE A 248 -12.73 13.82 18.80
C ILE A 248 -12.67 12.51 19.58
N VAL A 249 -11.54 11.82 19.45
CA VAL A 249 -11.22 10.61 20.22
C VAL A 249 -10.19 10.98 21.30
N SER A 250 -10.67 11.55 22.41
CA SER A 250 -9.81 11.94 23.54
C SER A 250 -10.18 11.17 24.81
N PRO A 251 -9.21 10.73 25.63
CA PRO A 251 -9.50 10.13 26.93
C PRO A 251 -10.23 11.10 27.88
N ASP A 252 -10.05 12.41 27.70
CA ASP A 252 -10.58 13.47 28.57
C ASP A 252 -11.97 13.96 28.15
N LYS A 253 -12.37 13.68 26.90
CA LYS A 253 -13.69 14.03 26.37
C LYS A 253 -14.37 12.77 25.86
N LYS A 254 -15.21 12.20 26.72
CA LYS A 254 -16.00 11.02 26.42
C LYS A 254 -17.45 11.42 26.16
N PRO A 255 -18.10 10.80 25.17
CA PRO A 255 -19.54 10.96 24.98
C PRO A 255 -20.31 10.50 26.24
N SER A 256 -21.48 11.08 26.45
CA SER A 256 -22.37 10.81 27.57
C SER A 256 -22.97 9.41 27.50
N ASP A 257 -23.13 8.85 26.29
CA ASP A 257 -23.54 7.46 26.07
C ASP A 257 -22.59 6.70 25.14
N LYS A 258 -22.78 5.38 25.03
CA LYS A 258 -21.95 4.50 24.18
C LYS A 258 -22.30 4.57 22.69
N ASN A 259 -23.45 5.15 22.35
CA ASN A 259 -23.99 5.19 21.00
C ASN A 259 -23.86 6.58 20.37
N SER A 260 -23.05 7.45 20.97
CA SER A 260 -22.78 8.81 20.54
C SER A 260 -21.28 9.05 20.44
N ALA A 261 -20.93 10.11 19.75
CA ALA A 261 -19.57 10.53 19.51
C ALA A 261 -19.47 12.05 19.63
N ILE A 262 -18.29 12.52 20.05
CA ILE A 262 -18.00 13.95 20.11
C ILE A 262 -17.39 14.38 18.78
N VAL A 263 -18.04 15.33 18.12
CA VAL A 263 -17.65 15.88 16.83
C VAL A 263 -17.41 17.38 16.97
N LEU A 264 -16.24 17.85 16.54
CA LEU A 264 -15.89 19.26 16.47
C LEU A 264 -16.38 19.84 15.14
N ILE A 265 -17.30 20.79 15.22
CA ILE A 265 -17.91 21.48 14.08
C ILE A 265 -17.76 22.98 14.34
N ASP A 266 -17.16 23.72 13.42
CA ASP A 266 -16.93 25.17 13.54
C ASP A 266 -16.32 25.62 14.87
N GLY A 267 -15.44 24.79 15.45
CA GLY A 267 -14.79 25.07 16.73
C GLY A 267 -15.61 24.73 17.98
N LEU A 268 -16.83 24.22 17.81
CA LEU A 268 -17.72 23.78 18.89
C LEU A 268 -17.78 22.26 18.96
N LEU A 269 -17.77 21.72 20.18
CA LEU A 269 -17.93 20.29 20.41
C LEU A 269 -19.41 19.96 20.50
N ASN A 270 -19.85 19.08 19.62
CA ASN A 270 -21.20 18.57 19.55
C ASN A 270 -21.17 17.09 19.86
N GLU A 271 -22.21 16.59 20.51
CA GLU A 271 -22.39 15.17 20.76
C GLU A 271 -23.48 14.66 19.85
N LEU A 272 -23.12 13.72 18.97
CA LEU A 272 -23.99 13.23 17.89
C LEU A 272 -24.14 11.70 17.96
N PRO A 273 -25.31 11.14 17.60
CA PRO A 273 -25.51 9.71 17.52
C PRO A 273 -24.59 9.07 16.48
N LEU A 274 -23.95 7.95 16.83
CA LEU A 274 -23.05 7.21 15.92
C LEU A 274 -23.75 6.75 14.65
N GLU A 275 -25.06 6.47 14.70
CA GLU A 275 -25.85 6.01 13.55
C GLU A 275 -26.09 7.11 12.50
N GLU A 276 -25.96 8.38 12.88
CA GLU A 276 -26.10 9.53 11.97
C GLU A 276 -24.77 9.91 11.32
N LEU A 277 -23.65 9.35 11.80
CA LEU A 277 -22.32 9.67 11.32
C LEU A 277 -21.89 8.75 10.17
N THR A 278 -21.48 9.37 9.08
CA THR A 278 -20.81 8.71 7.95
C THR A 278 -19.33 9.06 7.97
N PHE A 279 -18.46 8.06 7.80
CA PHE A 279 -17.03 8.30 7.67
C PHE A 279 -16.72 9.03 6.36
N VAL A 280 -15.85 10.05 6.43
CA VAL A 280 -15.40 10.81 5.25
C VAL A 280 -13.94 10.53 4.92
N ARG A 281 -13.01 10.92 5.81
CA ARG A 281 -11.56 10.82 5.55
C ARG A 281 -10.71 10.83 6.83
N ILE A 282 -9.44 10.51 6.69
CA ILE A 282 -8.41 10.69 7.73
C ILE A 282 -7.36 11.68 7.21
N SER A 283 -7.00 12.67 8.02
CA SER A 283 -5.92 13.65 7.78
C SER A 283 -4.82 13.51 8.84
N TYR A 284 -3.59 13.92 8.53
CA TYR A 284 -2.41 13.77 9.39
C TYR A 284 -1.73 15.12 9.62
#